data_AF-T1L330-F1
#
_entry.id   AF-T1L330-F1
#
_cell.length_a   1.000
_cell.length_b   1.000
_cell.length_c   1.000
_cell.angle_alpha   90.00
_cell.angle_beta   90.00
_cell.angle_gamma   90.00
#
_symmetry.space_group_name_H-M   'P 1'
#
loop_
_entity.id
_entity.type
_entity.pdbx_description
1 polymer ?
#
loop_
_entity_poly.entity_id
_entity_poly.type
_entity_poly.pdbx_seq_one_letter_code
_entity_poly.pdbx_strand_id
1 'polypeptide(L)' 'MWFLSFLEREIYGRIRYMNYNGCKRKFDINTYMTKYKTKTGICCSNYQTQNQ' A
#
# COMPACT_ATOMS: atom_id res chain seq x y z
N MET A 1 11.82 2.93 -29.46
CA MET A 1 12.02 4.02 -28.49
C MET A 1 11.21 3.70 -27.23
N TRP A 2 11.86 3.11 -26.23
CA TRP A 2 11.28 2.51 -25.02
C TRP A 2 11.28 3.51 -23.84
N PHE A 3 10.33 4.46 -23.78
CA PHE A 3 10.23 5.41 -22.64
C PHE A 3 8.80 5.84 -22.29
N LEU A 4 7.82 4.96 -22.34
CA LEU A 4 6.50 5.26 -21.76
C LEU A 4 6.42 4.62 -20.36
N SER A 5 7.10 5.31 -19.45
CA SER A 5 7.14 5.05 -18.03
C SER A 5 5.81 5.48 -17.39
N PHE A 6 4.96 4.51 -17.07
CA PHE A 6 3.75 4.61 -16.23
C PHE A 6 2.63 5.57 -16.71
N LEU A 7 1.40 5.09 -16.62
CA LEU A 7 0.21 5.86 -17.02
C LEU A 7 0.11 7.12 -16.16
N GLU A 8 -0.10 8.27 -16.80
CA GLU A 8 -0.33 9.53 -16.09
C GLU A 8 -1.61 9.46 -15.27
N ARG A 9 -1.50 9.78 -13.97
CA ARG A 9 -2.64 9.89 -13.05
C ARG A 9 -2.74 11.33 -12.56
N GLU A 10 -3.95 11.79 -12.30
CA GLU A 10 -4.27 13.17 -11.91
C GLU A 10 -3.42 13.70 -10.74
N ILE A 11 -3.12 12.84 -9.76
CA ILE A 11 -2.35 13.22 -8.57
C ILE A 11 -0.86 12.83 -8.69
N TYR A 12 -0.58 11.64 -9.24
CA TYR A 12 0.78 11.05 -9.18
C TYR A 12 1.62 11.28 -10.44
N GLY A 13 1.02 11.82 -11.52
CA GLY A 13 1.68 11.99 -12.81
C GLY A 13 2.27 10.68 -13.35
N ARG A 14 3.52 10.74 -13.84
CA ARG A 14 4.26 9.61 -14.45
C ARG A 14 5.05 8.73 -13.46
N ILE A 15 4.83 8.90 -12.16
CA ILE A 15 5.56 8.15 -11.13
C ILE A 15 4.98 6.73 -11.01
N ARG A 16 5.84 5.75 -10.72
CA ARG A 16 5.42 4.37 -10.45
C ARG A 16 4.45 4.34 -9.26
N TYR A 17 3.23 3.92 -9.52
CA TYR A 17 2.20 3.77 -8.49
C TYR A 17 1.95 2.30 -8.15
N MET A 18 1.82 2.00 -6.86
CA MET A 18 1.39 0.70 -6.34
C MET A 18 0.21 0.91 -5.40
N ASN A 19 -0.91 0.23 -5.65
CA ASN A 19 -2.11 0.31 -4.81
C ASN A 19 -2.24 -0.89 -3.89
N TYR A 20 -3.11 -0.75 -2.88
CA TYR A 20 -3.42 -1.80 -1.92
C TYR A 20 -3.88 -3.10 -2.59
N ASN A 21 -4.78 -3.02 -3.57
CA ASN A 21 -5.28 -4.20 -4.30
C ASN A 21 -4.16 -4.93 -5.07
N GLY A 22 -3.20 -4.17 -5.61
CA GLY A 22 -2.01 -4.70 -6.28
C GLY A 22 -1.07 -5.41 -5.32
N CYS A 23 -0.93 -4.90 -4.09
CA CYS A 23 -0.22 -5.59 -3.02
C CYS A 23 -0.94 -6.88 -2.60
N LYS A 24 -2.27 -6.86 -2.47
CA LYS A 24 -3.09 -8.01 -2.04
C LYS A 24 -3.00 -9.19 -3.00
N ARG A 25 -2.84 -8.92 -4.30
CA ARG A 25 -2.61 -9.97 -5.32
C ARG A 25 -1.21 -10.59 -5.26
N LYS A 26 -0.22 -9.86 -4.74
CA LYS A 26 1.19 -10.30 -4.73
C LYS A 26 1.55 -11.06 -3.46
N PHE A 27 1.01 -10.67 -2.31
CA PHE A 27 1.30 -11.33 -1.03
C PHE A 27 0.18 -11.11 -0.02
N ASP A 28 0.10 -11.99 0.99
CA ASP A 28 -0.88 -11.84 2.06
C ASP A 28 -0.48 -10.71 3.02
N ILE A 29 -1.18 -9.58 2.85
CA ILE A 29 -1.00 -8.36 3.62
C ILE A 29 -1.32 -8.60 5.11
N ASN A 30 -2.32 -9.41 5.45
CA ASN A 30 -2.74 -9.61 6.85
C ASN A 30 -1.66 -10.35 7.64
N THR A 31 -1.07 -11.37 7.02
CA THR A 31 0.05 -12.12 7.61
C THR A 31 1.26 -11.22 7.80
N TYR A 32 1.59 -10.37 6.81
CA TYR A 32 2.68 -9.39 6.93
C TYR A 32 2.42 -8.40 8.07
N MET A 33 1.23 -7.79 8.12
CA MET A 33 0.85 -6.85 9.17
C MET A 33 0.97 -7.49 10.56
N THR A 34 0.48 -8.72 10.72
CA THR A 34 0.53 -9.46 11.99
C THR A 34 1.96 -9.74 12.43
N LYS A 35 2.81 -10.17 11.49
CA LYS A 35 4.23 -10.47 11.75
C LYS A 35 5.00 -9.25 12.26
N TYR A 36 4.65 -8.05 11.78
CA TYR A 36 5.34 -6.81 12.10
C TYR A 36 4.53 -5.85 13.00
N LYS A 37 3.53 -6.33 13.74
CA LYS A 37 2.87 -5.52 14.78
C LYS A 37 3.88 -5.18 15.87
N THR A 38 4.42 -3.97 15.83
CA THR A 38 5.29 -3.45 16.89
C THR A 38 4.47 -3.31 18.16
N LYS A 39 4.87 -4.02 19.23
CA LYS A 39 4.33 -3.83 20.59
C LYS A 39 4.87 -2.52 21.16
N THR A 40 4.46 -1.39 20.64
CA THR A 40 4.88 -0.08 21.16
C THR A 40 3.65 0.80 21.26
N GLY A 41 3.35 1.21 22.49
CA GLY A 41 2.07 1.78 22.89
C GLY A 41 1.65 3.06 22.15
N ILE A 42 0.36 3.35 22.35
CA ILE A 42 -0.33 4.61 22.08
C ILE A 42 -0.87 4.84 20.65
N CYS A 43 -0.37 4.19 19.58
CA CYS A 43 -0.91 4.45 18.23
C CYS A 43 -1.65 3.28 17.51
N CYS A 44 -1.58 2.05 18.02
CA CYS A 44 -2.07 0.85 17.30
C CYS A 44 -3.58 0.55 17.39
N SER A 45 -4.41 1.44 17.93
CA SER A 45 -5.86 1.20 18.02
C SER A 45 -6.65 1.60 16.76
N ASN A 46 -6.04 2.31 15.81
CA ASN A 46 -6.78 2.92 14.68
C ASN A 46 -6.50 2.29 13.30
N TYR A 47 -5.84 1.13 13.22
CA TYR A 47 -5.53 0.49 11.93
C TYR A 47 -6.70 -0.31 11.33
N GLN A 48 -7.95 -0.03 11.72
CA GLN A 48 -9.12 -0.74 11.18
C GLN A 48 -10.17 0.18 10.53
N THR A 49 -9.97 1.50 10.46
CA THR A 49 -10.93 2.43 9.84
C THR A 49 -10.31 3.40 8.85
N GLN A 50 -9.61 2.89 7.84
CA GLN A 50 -9.22 3.65 6.63
C GLN A 50 -9.29 2.77 5.37
N ASN A 51 -10.28 1.88 5.28
CA ASN A 51 -10.57 1.14 4.04
C ASN A 51 -12.08 1.01 3.82
N GLN A 52 -12.77 2.15 3.83
CA GLN A 52 -13.76 2.41 2.79
C GLN A 52 -13.13 3.38 1.80
#